data_AF-A0A6P3DXC2-F1
#
_entry.id   AF-A0A6P3DXC2-F1
#
_cell.length_a   1.000
_cell.length_b   1.000
_cell.length_c   1.000
_cell.angle_alpha   90.00
_cell.angle_beta   90.00
_cell.angle_gamma   90.00
#
_symmetry.space_group_name_H-M   'P 1'
#
loop_
_entity.id
_entity.type
_entity.pdbx_description
1 polymer ?
#
loop_
_entity_poly.entity_id
_entity_poly.type
_entity_poly.pdbx_seq_one_letter_code
_entity_poly.pdbx_strand_id
1 'polypeptide(L)'
;MNSTEKYKDLLPINSVYNEDDTVFKSQFVGLDDKPYNTKCVLCDEKFVLPKNEKELLSHLFEKHRLVIGDVWNIASLKSYIHYWSVKFKEEPLTKFCTTMLMDCTPDGEPSKNEKYYLLSDCISEDKTLRHEIHQAKLEWVLSEQARERKDINFNRGCMFCRTEFSGLRITYIKHLAQKHNLYLGKPDNLVFIDEFLDKIQAAIENLICIYCEKLFKDRTALKEHMRKKLHKRINPNNKEYDKFYINNYLEPGKSWRHKQNTHTENDVVGDQSSENEDEDTWSDWNDEGIGISCLFCTYSDKHFHRILTHMKAEHDFDFKIASKDLTFYQKVKVVNYVRRQIHLKQCVFCEMKVDTVLEHMKEENHFKIPSQKVWDQPEYYFPMNENESFLYNLDTSSTSDEESDIENATETMYETLK
;
A
#
# COMPACT_ATOMS: atom_id res chain seq x y z
N MET A 1 -57.30 -1.66 -59.80
CA MET A 1 -56.54 -0.41 -60.00
C MET A 1 -55.14 -0.70 -59.46
N ASN A 2 -54.22 -1.17 -60.32
CA ASN A 2 -53.07 -0.41 -60.86
C ASN A 2 -52.22 0.22 -59.73
N SER A 3 -50.92 -0.05 -59.53
CA SER A 3 -49.90 -0.76 -60.31
C SER A 3 -48.63 -1.01 -59.46
N THR A 4 -47.94 -2.14 -59.70
CA THR A 4 -46.48 -2.34 -59.84
C THR A 4 -45.45 -1.94 -58.74
N GLU A 5 -44.87 -2.98 -58.12
CA GLU A 5 -43.44 -3.35 -57.95
C GLU A 5 -42.28 -2.33 -58.12
N LYS A 6 -41.34 -2.34 -57.16
CA LYS A 6 -39.86 -2.63 -57.27
C LYS A 6 -39.15 -2.40 -55.91
N TYR A 7 -38.61 -3.43 -55.22
CA TYR A 7 -37.18 -3.86 -55.17
C TYR A 7 -36.19 -2.73 -54.73
N LYS A 8 -35.30 -2.83 -53.73
CA LYS A 8 -34.39 -3.91 -53.24
C LYS A 8 -33.70 -3.50 -51.91
N ASP A 9 -33.36 -4.52 -51.13
CA ASP A 9 -32.18 -4.68 -50.23
C ASP A 9 -31.84 -3.62 -49.16
N LEU A 10 -31.85 -4.03 -47.88
CA LEU A 10 -30.66 -4.15 -47.01
C LEU A 10 -31.02 -4.78 -45.64
N LEU A 11 -30.24 -5.80 -45.26
CA LEU A 11 -30.25 -6.58 -44.01
C LEU A 11 -29.57 -5.84 -42.83
N PRO A 12 -29.61 -6.37 -41.58
CA PRO A 12 -29.82 -5.59 -40.36
C PRO A 12 -28.54 -5.17 -39.62
N ILE A 13 -28.63 -4.06 -38.89
CA ILE A 13 -27.63 -3.64 -37.90
C ILE A 13 -27.91 -4.39 -36.59
N ASN A 14 -27.02 -5.31 -36.23
CA ASN A 14 -26.87 -5.79 -34.86
C ASN A 14 -26.07 -4.75 -34.06
N SER A 15 -26.70 -4.12 -33.07
CA SER A 15 -26.00 -3.53 -31.94
C SER A 15 -26.82 -3.79 -30.68
N VAL A 16 -26.35 -4.74 -29.87
CA VAL A 16 -26.91 -5.02 -28.56
C VAL A 16 -25.80 -4.82 -27.53
N TYR A 17 -26.21 -4.24 -26.40
CA TYR A 17 -25.54 -4.15 -25.09
C TYR A 17 -24.55 -2.98 -24.93
N ASN A 18 -24.60 -2.17 -23.86
CA ASN A 18 -25.58 -1.99 -22.78
C ASN A 18 -25.28 -0.64 -22.14
N GLU A 19 -26.33 0.12 -21.82
CA GLU A 19 -26.31 1.40 -21.12
C GLU A 19 -26.10 1.19 -19.62
N ASP A 20 -25.05 1.80 -19.06
CA ASP A 20 -25.06 2.37 -17.70
C ASP A 20 -23.81 3.25 -17.54
N ASP A 21 -23.74 4.33 -18.32
CA ASP A 21 -22.81 5.43 -18.08
C ASP A 21 -23.61 6.59 -17.48
N THR A 22 -23.35 6.89 -16.20
CA THR A 22 -23.81 8.14 -15.59
C THR A 22 -23.14 9.29 -16.32
N VAL A 23 -23.85 9.85 -17.29
CA VAL A 23 -23.47 11.00 -18.10
C VAL A 23 -23.32 12.21 -17.20
N PHE A 24 -22.09 12.52 -16.79
CA PHE A 24 -21.75 13.86 -16.37
C PHE A 24 -21.89 14.77 -17.59
N LYS A 25 -22.81 15.75 -17.51
CA LYS A 25 -22.94 16.87 -18.47
C LYS A 25 -21.74 17.82 -18.38
N SER A 26 -20.53 17.27 -18.42
CA SER A 26 -19.32 18.04 -18.59
C SER A 26 -19.16 18.29 -20.08
N GLN A 27 -19.11 19.56 -20.48
CA GLN A 27 -18.71 19.97 -21.83
C GLN A 27 -17.28 19.49 -22.22
N PHE A 28 -16.55 18.92 -21.26
CA PHE A 28 -15.17 18.49 -21.40
C PHE A 28 -15.07 16.99 -21.70
N VAL A 29 -14.30 16.67 -22.74
CA VAL A 29 -14.13 15.30 -23.26
C VAL A 29 -12.87 14.67 -22.71
N GLY A 30 -12.95 13.42 -22.24
CA GLY A 30 -11.78 12.67 -21.80
C GLY A 30 -11.18 13.24 -20.51
N LEU A 31 -12.00 13.43 -19.48
CA LEU A 31 -11.52 13.74 -18.14
C LEU A 31 -10.77 12.57 -17.50
N ASP A 32 -10.91 11.35 -18.03
CA ASP A 32 -10.06 10.22 -17.65
C ASP A 32 -8.61 10.42 -18.14
N ASP A 33 -7.68 9.64 -17.58
CA ASP A 33 -6.28 9.64 -18.01
C ASP A 33 -5.98 8.53 -19.05
N LYS A 34 -7.04 7.96 -19.66
CA LYS A 34 -6.89 6.89 -20.66
C LYS A 34 -6.30 7.44 -21.96
N PRO A 35 -5.50 6.68 -22.72
CA PRO A 35 -4.97 7.17 -23.99
C PRO A 35 -6.09 7.57 -24.96
N TYR A 36 -6.06 8.80 -25.46
CA TYR A 36 -7.06 9.33 -26.40
C TYR A 36 -6.37 10.00 -27.59
N ASN A 37 -6.91 9.78 -28.79
CA ASN A 37 -6.38 10.36 -30.02
C ASN A 37 -6.92 11.77 -30.22
N THR A 38 -6.04 12.76 -30.06
CA THR A 38 -6.35 14.18 -30.16
C THR A 38 -5.62 14.79 -31.36
N LYS A 39 -6.32 15.63 -32.13
CA LYS A 39 -5.69 16.43 -33.19
C LYS A 39 -4.96 17.64 -32.62
N CYS A 40 -3.95 18.13 -33.33
CA CYS A 40 -3.36 19.43 -33.05
C CYS A 40 -4.43 20.53 -33.02
N VAL A 41 -4.19 21.55 -32.21
CA VAL A 41 -5.04 22.73 -32.08
C VAL A 41 -5.21 23.48 -33.40
N LEU A 42 -4.17 23.48 -34.26
CA LEU A 42 -4.07 24.32 -35.45
C LEU A 42 -3.88 23.54 -36.76
N CYS A 43 -3.71 22.21 -36.71
CA CYS A 43 -3.58 21.37 -37.90
C CYS A 43 -4.17 19.97 -37.70
N ASP A 44 -4.12 19.12 -38.74
CA ASP A 44 -4.69 17.78 -38.74
C ASP A 44 -3.76 16.67 -38.21
N GLU A 45 -2.56 17.00 -37.73
CA GLU A 45 -1.67 16.03 -37.08
C GLU A 45 -2.29 15.46 -35.80
N LYS A 46 -2.07 14.17 -35.55
CA LYS A 46 -2.73 13.40 -34.49
C LYS A 46 -1.71 12.94 -33.46
N PHE A 47 -2.09 13.06 -32.19
CA PHE A 47 -1.27 12.72 -31.03
C PHE A 47 -2.11 11.90 -30.04
N VAL A 48 -1.48 10.98 -29.32
CA VAL A 48 -2.16 10.19 -28.29
C VAL A 48 -1.85 10.75 -26.91
N LEU A 49 -2.80 11.45 -26.29
CA LEU A 49 -2.61 12.03 -24.95
C LEU A 49 -3.08 11.06 -23.86
N PRO A 50 -2.38 10.97 -22.71
CA PRO A 50 -1.22 11.77 -22.30
C PRO A 50 0.15 11.23 -22.77
N LYS A 51 0.21 10.10 -23.51
CA LYS A 51 1.47 9.42 -23.87
C LYS A 51 2.43 10.29 -24.70
N ASN A 52 1.92 11.01 -25.70
CA ASN A 52 2.68 11.83 -26.64
C ASN A 52 2.58 13.33 -26.31
N GLU A 53 2.47 13.69 -25.02
CA GLU A 53 2.36 15.10 -24.60
C GLU A 53 3.57 15.93 -25.06
N LYS A 54 4.80 15.44 -24.84
CA LYS A 54 6.02 16.15 -25.24
C LYS A 54 6.08 16.38 -26.75
N GLU A 55 5.71 15.38 -27.54
CA GLU A 55 5.67 15.46 -29.00
C GLU A 55 4.65 16.48 -29.49
N LEU A 56 3.47 16.53 -28.86
CA LEU A 56 2.46 17.56 -29.16
C LEU A 56 3.00 18.97 -28.84
N LEU A 57 3.63 19.16 -27.67
CA LEU A 57 4.16 20.47 -27.28
C LEU A 57 5.31 20.92 -28.19
N SER A 58 6.22 20.02 -28.55
CA SER A 58 7.27 20.27 -29.55
C SER A 58 6.68 20.64 -30.91
N HIS A 59 5.67 19.90 -31.38
CA HIS A 59 4.98 20.20 -32.62
C HIS A 59 4.34 21.61 -32.61
N LEU A 60 3.67 21.99 -31.52
CA LEU A 60 3.06 23.32 -31.37
C LEU A 60 4.12 24.43 -31.40
N PHE A 61 5.28 24.21 -30.77
CA PHE A 61 6.39 25.15 -30.76
C PHE A 61 7.03 25.30 -32.16
N GLU A 62 7.40 24.19 -32.80
CA GLU A 62 8.15 24.19 -34.07
C GLU A 62 7.29 24.60 -35.26
N LYS A 63 6.10 24.00 -35.44
CA LYS A 63 5.27 24.23 -36.63
C LYS A 63 4.33 25.41 -36.49
N HIS A 64 3.91 25.73 -35.28
CA HIS A 64 2.87 26.73 -35.03
C HIS A 64 3.34 27.93 -34.21
N ARG A 65 4.58 27.93 -33.70
CA ARG A 65 5.12 28.98 -32.82
C ARG A 65 4.21 29.24 -31.61
N LEU A 66 3.46 28.23 -31.19
CA LEU A 66 2.49 28.30 -30.09
C LEU A 66 3.08 27.59 -28.88
N VAL A 67 3.10 28.30 -27.75
CA VAL A 67 3.55 27.78 -26.46
C VAL A 67 2.36 27.79 -25.51
N ILE A 68 2.08 26.66 -24.88
CA ILE A 68 1.11 26.58 -23.79
C ILE A 68 1.90 26.71 -22.47
N GLY A 69 1.59 27.75 -21.70
CA GLY A 69 2.19 27.98 -20.39
C GLY A 69 1.67 27.00 -19.34
N ASP A 70 2.53 26.61 -18.41
CA ASP A 70 2.18 25.82 -17.22
C ASP A 70 1.28 24.61 -17.52
N VAL A 71 1.63 23.81 -18.53
CA VAL A 71 0.83 22.65 -19.00
C VAL A 71 0.53 21.68 -17.86
N TRP A 72 1.44 21.58 -16.88
CA TRP A 72 1.27 20.76 -15.69
C TRP A 72 0.08 21.16 -14.81
N ASN A 73 -0.37 22.42 -14.89
CA ASN A 73 -1.53 22.95 -14.16
C ASN A 73 -2.86 22.65 -14.88
N ILE A 74 -2.81 22.04 -16.06
CA ILE A 74 -4.01 21.68 -16.82
C ILE A 74 -4.47 20.29 -16.40
N ALA A 75 -5.62 20.20 -15.74
CA ALA A 75 -6.14 18.93 -15.19
C ALA A 75 -6.51 17.89 -16.26
N SER A 76 -6.94 18.33 -17.45
CA SER A 76 -7.06 17.47 -18.64
C SER A 76 -6.59 18.21 -19.88
N LEU A 77 -5.42 17.83 -20.39
CA LEU A 77 -4.88 18.40 -21.62
C LEU A 77 -5.76 18.06 -22.85
N LYS A 78 -6.47 16.92 -22.83
CA LYS A 78 -7.37 16.54 -23.92
C LYS A 78 -8.52 17.54 -24.07
N SER A 79 -9.20 17.84 -22.96
CA SER A 79 -10.30 18.81 -22.90
C SER A 79 -9.83 20.20 -23.30
N TYR A 80 -8.64 20.58 -22.81
CA TYR A 80 -8.02 21.88 -23.09
C TYR A 80 -7.74 22.06 -24.58
N ILE A 81 -7.08 21.08 -25.20
CA ILE A 81 -6.76 21.10 -26.65
C ILE A 81 -8.05 21.07 -27.48
N HIS A 82 -9.05 20.29 -27.07
CA HIS A 82 -10.34 20.25 -27.75
C HIS A 82 -11.01 21.63 -27.77
N TYR A 83 -11.13 22.28 -26.61
CA TYR A 83 -11.72 23.61 -26.50
C TYR A 83 -11.02 24.64 -27.41
N TRP A 84 -9.69 24.71 -27.31
CA TRP A 84 -8.91 25.67 -28.10
C TRP A 84 -8.94 25.35 -29.60
N SER A 85 -9.02 24.08 -30.00
CA SER A 85 -9.17 23.69 -31.41
C SER A 85 -10.47 24.18 -32.05
N VAL A 86 -11.52 24.39 -31.26
CA VAL A 86 -12.78 25.00 -31.73
C VAL A 86 -12.63 26.51 -31.78
N LYS A 87 -12.10 27.13 -30.71
CA LYS A 87 -11.96 28.60 -30.63
C LYS A 87 -11.03 29.20 -31.68
N PHE A 88 -9.91 28.56 -31.97
CA PHE A 88 -8.98 29.07 -32.99
C PHE A 88 -9.45 28.89 -34.43
N LYS A 89 -10.55 28.16 -34.67
CA LYS A 89 -11.22 28.16 -35.98
C LYS A 89 -12.08 29.40 -36.20
N GLU A 90 -12.58 30.00 -35.12
CA GLU A 90 -13.48 31.15 -35.16
C GLU A 90 -12.70 32.47 -35.19
N GLU A 91 -11.59 32.54 -34.48
CA GLU A 91 -10.88 33.79 -34.20
C GLU A 91 -9.35 33.61 -34.28
N PRO A 92 -8.58 34.66 -34.64
CA PRO A 92 -7.14 34.58 -34.75
C PRO A 92 -6.42 34.46 -33.40
N LEU A 93 -5.25 33.82 -33.40
CA LEU A 93 -4.39 33.60 -32.22
C LEU A 93 -4.09 34.88 -31.43
N THR A 94 -3.97 36.03 -32.10
CA THR A 94 -3.65 37.33 -31.45
C THR A 94 -4.70 37.80 -30.45
N LYS A 95 -5.92 37.26 -30.50
CA LYS A 95 -7.00 37.59 -29.56
C LYS A 95 -6.86 36.88 -28.22
N PHE A 96 -6.33 35.66 -28.24
CA PHE A 96 -6.29 34.76 -27.09
C PHE A 96 -4.87 34.34 -26.70
N CYS A 97 -3.84 34.87 -27.35
CA CYS A 97 -2.46 34.58 -27.02
C CYS A 97 -1.66 35.88 -26.90
N THR A 98 -0.78 35.94 -25.91
CA THR A 98 0.22 37.01 -25.80
C THR A 98 1.25 36.82 -26.91
N THR A 99 1.43 37.83 -27.75
CA THR A 99 2.43 37.79 -28.82
C THR A 99 3.80 38.20 -28.27
N MET A 100 4.78 37.32 -28.40
CA MET A 100 6.19 37.59 -28.11
C MET A 100 6.96 37.71 -29.43
N LEU A 101 7.98 38.57 -29.43
CA LEU A 101 8.91 38.71 -30.55
C LEU A 101 10.25 38.10 -30.14
N MET A 102 10.74 37.15 -30.93
CA MET A 102 12.04 36.53 -30.76
C MET A 102 12.92 36.82 -31.96
N ASP A 103 14.24 36.90 -31.74
CA ASP A 103 15.23 37.15 -32.79
C ASP A 103 15.84 35.84 -33.36
N CYS A 104 15.16 34.70 -33.13
CA CYS A 104 15.56 33.38 -33.61
C CYS A 104 14.37 32.53 -34.04
N THR A 105 14.60 31.63 -34.99
CA THR A 105 13.69 30.56 -35.40
C THR A 105 13.67 29.42 -34.38
N PRO A 106 12.68 28.51 -34.41
CA PRO A 106 12.69 27.31 -33.57
C PRO A 106 13.94 26.44 -33.75
N ASP A 107 14.56 26.48 -34.94
CA ASP A 107 15.79 25.74 -35.30
C ASP A 107 17.07 26.45 -34.81
N GLY A 108 16.95 27.60 -34.15
CA GLY A 108 18.07 28.38 -33.62
C GLY A 108 18.74 29.30 -34.66
N GLU A 109 18.17 29.44 -35.86
CA GLU A 109 18.68 30.38 -36.86
C GLU A 109 18.28 31.82 -36.51
N PRO A 110 19.17 32.82 -36.70
CA PRO A 110 18.86 34.20 -36.39
C PRO A 110 17.77 34.75 -37.35
N SER A 111 16.65 35.19 -36.78
CA SER A 111 15.46 35.65 -37.51
C SER A 111 14.82 36.80 -36.74
N LYS A 112 14.87 38.02 -37.28
CA LYS A 112 14.43 39.22 -36.56
C LYS A 112 12.90 39.28 -36.44
N ASN A 113 12.41 39.61 -35.24
CA ASN A 113 10.99 39.84 -34.95
C ASN A 113 10.06 38.65 -35.28
N GLU A 114 10.50 37.43 -35.05
CA GLU A 114 9.67 36.24 -35.21
C GLU A 114 8.58 36.20 -34.14
N LYS A 115 7.33 36.02 -34.57
CA LYS A 115 6.15 36.06 -33.69
C LYS A 115 5.90 34.70 -33.07
N TYR A 116 6.00 34.63 -31.75
CA TYR A 116 5.57 33.51 -30.93
C TYR A 116 4.28 33.87 -30.20
N TYR A 117 3.41 32.88 -30.01
CA TYR A 117 2.14 33.02 -29.33
C TYR A 117 2.19 32.23 -28.02
N LEU A 118 1.97 32.89 -26.89
CA LEU A 118 1.85 32.23 -25.59
C LEU A 118 0.40 32.20 -25.15
N LEU A 119 -0.06 30.99 -24.87
CA LEU A 119 -1.36 30.71 -24.29
C LEU A 119 -1.16 30.32 -22.82
N SER A 120 -1.54 31.21 -21.92
CA SER A 120 -1.35 31.03 -20.47
C SER A 120 -2.50 31.63 -19.67
N ASP A 121 -2.50 31.33 -18.38
CA ASP A 121 -3.46 31.82 -17.39
C ASP A 121 -3.39 33.35 -17.13
N CYS A 122 -2.46 34.04 -17.80
CA CYS A 122 -2.42 35.50 -17.88
C CYS A 122 -3.67 36.06 -18.58
N ILE A 123 -4.34 35.24 -19.40
CA ILE A 123 -5.55 35.60 -20.13
C ILE A 123 -6.76 35.07 -19.37
N SER A 124 -7.78 35.92 -19.21
CA SER A 124 -8.97 35.59 -18.41
C SER A 124 -9.71 34.36 -18.93
N GLU A 125 -9.81 34.18 -20.25
CA GLU A 125 -10.47 33.02 -20.86
C GLU A 125 -9.72 31.72 -20.54
N ASP A 126 -8.39 31.73 -20.69
CA ASP A 126 -7.55 30.55 -20.41
C ASP A 126 -7.56 30.19 -18.93
N LYS A 127 -7.51 31.19 -18.05
CA LYS A 127 -7.61 31.01 -16.60
C LYS A 127 -8.95 30.38 -16.21
N THR A 128 -10.06 30.90 -16.74
CA THR A 128 -11.41 30.36 -16.49
C THR A 128 -11.52 28.93 -17.02
N LEU A 129 -11.05 28.67 -18.24
CA LEU A 129 -11.05 27.33 -18.82
C LEU A 129 -10.29 26.32 -17.97
N ARG A 130 -9.07 26.65 -17.51
CA ARG A 130 -8.28 25.77 -16.64
C ARG A 130 -9.02 25.46 -15.35
N HIS A 131 -9.67 26.46 -14.75
CA HIS A 131 -10.48 26.29 -13.55
C HIS A 131 -11.68 25.38 -13.79
N GLU A 132 -12.44 25.60 -14.86
CA GLU A 132 -13.60 24.77 -15.21
C GLU A 132 -13.20 23.31 -15.51
N ILE A 133 -12.10 23.08 -16.24
CA ILE A 133 -11.57 21.73 -16.49
C ILE A 133 -11.14 21.07 -15.17
N HIS A 134 -10.48 21.82 -14.29
CA HIS A 134 -10.08 21.31 -12.97
C HIS A 134 -11.29 20.92 -12.12
N GLN A 135 -12.30 21.78 -12.05
CA GLN A 135 -13.53 21.49 -11.32
C GLN A 135 -14.26 20.27 -11.91
N ALA A 136 -14.39 20.19 -13.24
CA ALA A 136 -15.02 19.04 -13.89
C ALA A 136 -14.23 17.73 -13.63
N LYS A 137 -12.89 17.77 -13.64
CA LYS A 137 -12.05 16.63 -13.26
C LYS A 137 -12.30 16.25 -11.80
N LEU A 138 -12.32 17.21 -10.86
CA LEU A 138 -12.58 16.94 -9.45
C LEU A 138 -13.95 16.29 -9.23
N GLU A 139 -15.01 16.82 -9.85
CA GLU A 139 -16.36 16.24 -9.77
C GLU A 139 -16.40 14.80 -10.30
N TRP A 140 -15.72 14.54 -11.43
CA TRP A 140 -15.60 13.19 -11.98
C TRP A 140 -14.85 12.23 -11.02
N VAL A 141 -13.71 12.65 -10.46
CA VAL A 141 -12.93 11.84 -9.50
C VAL A 141 -13.75 11.56 -8.23
N LEU A 142 -14.47 12.54 -7.71
CA LEU A 142 -15.34 12.37 -6.54
C LEU A 142 -16.50 11.39 -6.83
N SER A 143 -17.07 11.45 -8.03
CA SER A 143 -18.07 10.49 -8.46
C SER A 143 -17.51 9.07 -8.49
N GLU A 144 -16.31 8.91 -9.03
CA GLU A 144 -15.65 7.60 -9.09
C GLU A 144 -15.37 7.05 -7.69
N GLN A 145 -14.86 7.89 -6.79
CA GLN A 145 -14.66 7.52 -5.38
C GLN A 145 -15.98 7.10 -4.72
N ALA A 146 -17.06 7.84 -4.95
CA ALA A 146 -18.38 7.50 -4.41
C ALA A 146 -18.90 6.17 -4.97
N ARG A 147 -18.65 5.89 -6.26
CA ARG A 147 -18.96 4.61 -6.91
C ARG A 147 -18.18 3.47 -6.27
N GLU A 148 -16.85 3.59 -6.16
CA GLU A 148 -15.99 2.55 -5.58
C GLU A 148 -16.32 2.20 -4.12
N ARG A 149 -16.81 3.19 -3.34
CA ARG A 149 -17.25 2.99 -1.95
C ARG A 149 -18.58 2.24 -1.83
N LYS A 150 -19.48 2.39 -2.80
CA LYS A 150 -20.80 1.74 -2.81
C LYS A 150 -20.78 0.40 -3.54
N ASP A 151 -19.80 0.18 -4.40
CA ASP A 151 -19.66 -1.03 -5.20
C ASP A 151 -19.31 -2.24 -4.32
N ILE A 152 -20.21 -3.22 -4.35
CA ILE A 152 -20.13 -4.50 -3.63
C ILE A 152 -19.67 -5.66 -4.52
N ASN A 153 -19.42 -5.42 -5.80
CA ASN A 153 -19.00 -6.45 -6.76
C ASN A 153 -17.48 -6.62 -6.81
N PHE A 154 -16.73 -5.96 -5.92
CA PHE A 154 -15.28 -6.13 -5.86
C PHE A 154 -14.94 -7.56 -5.44
N ASN A 155 -14.08 -8.22 -6.22
CA ASN A 155 -13.56 -9.54 -5.93
C ASN A 155 -12.06 -9.58 -6.22
N ARG A 156 -11.23 -9.90 -5.22
CA ARG A 156 -9.78 -9.99 -5.35
C ARG A 156 -9.15 -10.87 -4.27
N GLY A 157 -8.15 -11.67 -4.66
CA GLY A 157 -7.27 -12.36 -3.72
C GLY A 157 -6.20 -11.43 -3.13
N CYS A 158 -5.82 -11.64 -1.87
CA CYS A 158 -4.74 -10.86 -1.24
C CYS A 158 -3.40 -11.06 -1.95
N MET A 159 -2.69 -9.96 -2.20
CA MET A 159 -1.36 -10.00 -2.82
C MET A 159 -0.25 -10.60 -1.91
N PHE A 160 -0.50 -10.87 -0.63
CA PHE A 160 0.50 -11.39 0.32
C PHE A 160 0.16 -12.73 0.96
N CYS A 161 -1.12 -13.06 1.11
CA CYS A 161 -1.64 -14.28 1.73
C CYS A 161 -2.70 -14.97 0.85
N ARG A 162 -3.39 -15.99 1.37
CA ARG A 162 -4.39 -16.78 0.64
C ARG A 162 -5.84 -16.33 0.87
N THR A 163 -6.05 -15.21 1.58
CA THR A 163 -7.39 -14.69 1.85
C THR A 163 -7.98 -14.09 0.58
N GLU A 164 -9.22 -14.46 0.28
CA GLU A 164 -10.01 -13.90 -0.82
C GLU A 164 -11.01 -12.88 -0.27
N PHE A 165 -11.23 -11.80 -1.03
CA PHE A 165 -12.13 -10.72 -0.65
C PHE A 165 -13.23 -10.59 -1.69
N SER A 166 -14.48 -10.54 -1.22
CA SER A 166 -15.67 -10.21 -2.01
C SER A 166 -16.48 -9.14 -1.27
N GLY A 167 -17.05 -8.17 -1.98
CA GLY A 167 -17.86 -7.12 -1.36
C GLY A 167 -17.25 -5.74 -1.52
N LEU A 168 -16.99 -5.05 -0.40
CA LEU A 168 -16.47 -3.68 -0.41
C LEU A 168 -14.94 -3.65 -0.44
N ARG A 169 -14.36 -2.78 -1.28
CA ARG A 169 -12.90 -2.55 -1.38
C ARG A 169 -12.23 -2.18 -0.06
N ILE A 170 -12.93 -1.45 0.81
CA ILE A 170 -12.39 -1.04 2.11
C ILE A 170 -12.00 -2.24 2.99
N THR A 171 -12.68 -3.38 2.85
CA THR A 171 -12.36 -4.59 3.62
C THR A 171 -10.98 -5.12 3.25
N TYR A 172 -10.65 -5.09 1.96
CA TYR A 172 -9.33 -5.46 1.45
C TYR A 172 -8.25 -4.50 1.94
N ILE A 173 -8.49 -3.18 1.87
CA ILE A 173 -7.52 -2.17 2.36
C ILE A 173 -7.28 -2.30 3.87
N LYS A 174 -8.33 -2.54 4.66
CA LYS A 174 -8.22 -2.79 6.11
C LYS A 174 -7.41 -4.05 6.39
N HIS A 175 -7.63 -5.13 5.64
CA HIS A 175 -6.84 -6.34 5.76
C HIS A 175 -5.36 -6.12 5.48
N LEU A 176 -5.01 -5.37 4.42
CA LEU A 176 -3.61 -5.02 4.13
C LEU A 176 -2.97 -4.28 5.30
N ALA A 177 -3.67 -3.33 5.91
CA ALA A 177 -3.18 -2.61 7.07
C ALA A 177 -3.04 -3.50 8.31
N GLN A 178 -4.03 -4.35 8.61
CA GLN A 178 -4.07 -5.14 9.84
C GLN A 178 -3.19 -6.40 9.79
N LYS A 179 -3.33 -7.22 8.75
CA LYS A 179 -2.60 -8.51 8.62
C LYS A 179 -1.22 -8.34 7.99
N HIS A 180 -1.02 -7.32 7.15
CA HIS A 180 0.23 -7.14 6.41
C HIS A 180 1.00 -5.87 6.77
N ASN A 181 0.45 -5.04 7.66
CA ASN A 181 1.05 -3.78 8.07
C ASN A 181 1.44 -2.90 6.87
N LEU A 182 0.64 -2.98 5.81
CA LEU A 182 0.77 -2.16 4.61
C LEU A 182 -0.27 -1.04 4.66
N TYR A 183 0.19 0.17 4.93
CA TYR A 183 -0.65 1.36 5.03
C TYR A 183 -0.62 2.14 3.71
N LEU A 184 -1.74 2.09 2.99
CA LEU A 184 -1.94 2.83 1.75
C LEU A 184 -2.48 4.25 1.95
N GLY A 185 -2.81 4.62 3.20
CA GLY A 185 -3.46 5.89 3.55
C GLY A 185 -4.87 5.66 4.12
N LYS A 186 -5.56 6.75 4.45
CA LYS A 186 -6.96 6.67 4.91
C LYS A 186 -7.84 6.18 3.76
N PRO A 187 -8.70 5.16 3.95
CA PRO A 187 -9.58 4.68 2.89
C PRO A 187 -10.45 5.78 2.27
N ASP A 188 -10.85 6.77 3.06
CA ASP A 188 -11.64 7.92 2.58
C ASP A 188 -10.85 8.83 1.62
N ASN A 189 -9.53 8.76 1.62
CA ASN A 189 -8.71 9.57 0.74
C ASN A 189 -8.33 8.84 -0.55
N LEU A 190 -8.70 7.56 -0.71
CA LEU A 190 -8.34 6.76 -1.88
C LEU A 190 -9.38 6.87 -2.99
N VAL A 191 -8.90 6.79 -4.23
CA VAL A 191 -9.69 6.72 -5.46
C VAL A 191 -8.93 5.92 -6.52
N PHE A 192 -9.64 5.31 -7.46
CA PHE A 192 -9.09 4.37 -8.44
C PHE A 192 -8.38 3.20 -7.75
N ILE A 193 -9.04 2.64 -6.74
CA ILE A 193 -8.49 1.60 -5.85
C ILE A 193 -8.08 0.37 -6.65
N ASP A 194 -8.83 -0.02 -7.68
CA ASP A 194 -8.50 -1.21 -8.47
C ASP A 194 -7.17 -1.03 -9.22
N GLU A 195 -7.03 0.10 -9.93
CA GLU A 195 -5.78 0.48 -10.61
C GLU A 195 -4.61 0.60 -9.61
N PHE A 196 -4.89 1.11 -8.41
CA PHE A 196 -3.89 1.28 -7.37
C PHE A 196 -3.35 -0.07 -6.88
N LEU A 197 -4.27 -0.99 -6.57
CA LEU A 197 -3.94 -2.34 -6.13
C LEU A 197 -3.23 -3.12 -7.24
N ASP A 198 -3.62 -2.95 -8.50
CA ASP A 198 -2.93 -3.55 -9.65
C ASP A 198 -1.49 -3.06 -9.75
N LYS A 199 -1.26 -1.76 -9.60
CA LYS A 199 0.09 -1.19 -9.63
C LYS A 199 0.98 -1.73 -8.50
N ILE A 200 0.45 -1.80 -7.28
CA ILE A 200 1.17 -2.34 -6.11
C ILE A 200 1.46 -3.83 -6.33
N GLN A 201 0.47 -4.60 -6.78
CA GLN A 201 0.63 -6.03 -7.04
C GLN A 201 1.67 -6.28 -8.11
N ALA A 202 1.64 -5.53 -9.23
CA ALA A 202 2.64 -5.61 -10.28
C ALA A 202 4.04 -5.29 -9.76
N ALA A 203 4.20 -4.30 -8.87
CA ALA A 203 5.49 -4.01 -8.25
C ALA A 203 6.01 -5.20 -7.42
N ILE A 204 5.13 -5.81 -6.59
CA ILE A 204 5.50 -6.96 -5.76
C ILE A 204 5.82 -8.20 -6.61
N GLU A 205 5.07 -8.45 -7.68
CA GLU A 205 5.30 -9.55 -8.62
C GLU A 205 6.61 -9.38 -9.38
N ASN A 206 6.97 -8.15 -9.73
CA ASN A 206 8.27 -7.80 -10.30
C ASN A 206 9.40 -7.71 -9.25
N LEU A 207 9.14 -8.12 -8.00
CA LEU A 207 10.11 -8.13 -6.91
C LEU A 207 10.67 -6.73 -6.56
N ILE A 208 9.86 -5.68 -6.75
CA ILE A 208 10.20 -4.29 -6.46
C ILE A 208 9.57 -3.88 -5.13
N CYS A 209 10.36 -3.30 -4.23
CA CYS A 209 9.85 -2.72 -3.00
C CYS A 209 9.08 -1.42 -3.29
N ILE A 210 7.80 -1.36 -2.90
CA ILE A 210 6.93 -0.21 -3.13
C ILE A 210 7.32 1.08 -2.39
N TYR A 211 8.23 1.00 -1.41
CA TYR A 211 8.73 2.15 -0.66
C TYR A 211 10.08 2.68 -1.16
N CYS A 212 11.06 1.78 -1.37
CA CYS A 212 12.42 2.18 -1.75
C CYS A 212 12.76 1.87 -3.21
N GLU A 213 11.86 1.23 -3.95
CA GLU A 213 11.95 0.91 -5.38
C GLU A 213 13.14 0.03 -5.77
N LYS A 214 13.77 -0.62 -4.80
CA LYS A 214 14.83 -1.59 -5.04
C LYS A 214 14.25 -2.89 -5.59
N LEU A 215 14.96 -3.48 -6.55
CA LEU A 215 14.68 -4.79 -7.11
C LEU A 215 15.35 -5.88 -6.26
N PHE A 216 14.63 -6.98 -6.04
CA PHE A 216 15.10 -8.12 -5.25
C PHE A 216 15.17 -9.39 -6.09
N LYS A 217 16.01 -10.32 -5.64
CA LYS A 217 16.25 -11.60 -6.32
C LYS A 217 15.07 -12.59 -6.25
N ASP A 218 14.32 -12.54 -5.14
CA ASP A 218 13.21 -13.45 -4.88
C ASP A 218 12.18 -12.80 -3.93
N ARG A 219 10.98 -13.38 -3.88
CA ARG A 219 9.85 -12.86 -3.09
C ARG A 219 10.12 -12.91 -1.58
N THR A 220 10.91 -13.86 -1.11
CA THR A 220 11.25 -14.03 0.29
C THR A 220 12.18 -12.90 0.75
N ALA A 221 13.18 -12.56 -0.06
CA ALA A 221 14.10 -11.45 0.16
C ALA A 221 13.39 -10.10 0.15
N LEU A 222 12.43 -9.90 -0.78
CA LEU A 222 11.60 -8.69 -0.79
C LEU A 222 10.75 -8.58 0.49
N LYS A 223 10.03 -9.65 0.87
CA LYS A 223 9.21 -9.67 2.09
C LYS A 223 10.04 -9.39 3.32
N GLU A 224 11.17 -10.07 3.46
CA GLU A 224 12.06 -9.92 4.61
C GLU A 224 12.70 -8.51 4.65
N HIS A 225 13.03 -7.95 3.50
CA HIS A 225 13.48 -6.57 3.39
C HIS A 225 12.40 -5.58 3.85
N MET A 226 11.17 -5.71 3.36
CA MET A 226 10.06 -4.83 3.72
C MET A 226 9.76 -4.89 5.22
N ARG A 227 9.84 -6.09 5.81
CA ARG A 227 9.70 -6.31 7.24
C ARG A 227 10.83 -5.66 8.05
N LYS A 228 12.10 -5.99 7.76
CA LYS A 228 13.27 -5.49 8.49
C LYS A 228 13.46 -3.98 8.39
N LYS A 229 13.14 -3.39 7.24
CA LYS A 229 13.28 -1.95 7.00
C LYS A 229 12.00 -1.16 7.27
N LEU A 230 10.94 -1.83 7.72
CA LEU A 230 9.63 -1.22 8.00
C LEU A 230 9.10 -0.41 6.81
N HIS A 231 9.34 -0.92 5.60
CA HIS A 231 8.81 -0.34 4.35
C HIS A 231 7.33 -0.70 4.20
N LYS A 232 6.53 -0.13 5.09
CA LYS A 232 5.11 -0.38 5.32
C LYS A 232 4.20 0.58 4.56
N ARG A 233 4.78 1.56 3.87
CA ARG A 233 4.06 2.62 3.14
C ARG A 233 4.55 2.64 1.70
N ILE A 234 3.85 3.39 0.86
CA ILE A 234 4.33 3.69 -0.49
C ILE A 234 5.41 4.76 -0.43
N ASN A 235 6.31 4.73 -1.40
CA ASN A 235 7.35 5.73 -1.57
C ASN A 235 6.73 7.15 -1.63
N PRO A 236 6.97 8.02 -0.63
CA PRO A 236 6.41 9.38 -0.64
C PRO A 236 6.95 10.25 -1.78
N ASN A 237 8.11 9.88 -2.34
CA ASN A 237 8.73 10.60 -3.45
C ASN A 237 8.24 10.12 -4.81
N ASN A 238 7.57 8.95 -4.88
CA ASN A 238 7.02 8.46 -6.13
C ASN A 238 5.67 9.08 -6.39
N LYS A 239 5.76 10.16 -7.14
CA LYS A 239 4.64 11.01 -7.47
C LYS A 239 3.64 10.28 -8.33
N GLU A 240 3.97 9.21 -9.06
CA GLU A 240 2.98 8.47 -9.84
C GLU A 240 1.83 7.85 -9.01
N TYR A 241 1.99 7.74 -7.68
CA TYR A 241 0.93 7.28 -6.79
C TYR A 241 -0.02 8.38 -6.33
N ASP A 242 0.36 9.65 -6.44
CA ASP A 242 -0.46 10.79 -6.00
C ASP A 242 -1.83 10.80 -6.70
N LYS A 243 -1.95 10.26 -7.93
CA LYS A 243 -3.23 10.16 -8.64
C LYS A 243 -4.30 9.33 -7.90
N PHE A 244 -3.90 8.45 -6.99
CA PHE A 244 -4.79 7.60 -6.21
C PHE A 244 -5.31 8.28 -4.93
N TYR A 245 -4.92 9.53 -4.67
CA TYR A 245 -5.31 10.27 -3.48
C TYR A 245 -6.18 11.49 -3.83
N ILE A 246 -7.39 11.54 -3.28
CA ILE A 246 -8.36 12.61 -3.56
C ILE A 246 -7.85 14.00 -3.20
N ASN A 247 -7.01 14.10 -2.16
CA ASN A 247 -6.45 15.37 -1.70
C ASN A 247 -5.65 16.10 -2.79
N ASN A 248 -5.08 15.36 -3.74
CA ASN A 248 -4.30 15.92 -4.85
C ASN A 248 -5.17 16.52 -5.97
N TYR A 249 -6.49 16.45 -5.84
CA TYR A 249 -7.46 17.04 -6.77
C TYR A 249 -8.19 18.25 -6.19
N LEU A 250 -8.06 18.54 -4.88
CA LEU A 250 -8.84 19.59 -4.19
C LEU A 250 -8.38 21.01 -4.50
N GLU A 251 -7.09 21.23 -4.74
CA GLU A 251 -6.54 22.57 -4.98
C GLU A 251 -6.08 22.76 -6.43
N PRO A 252 -6.59 23.79 -7.15
CA PRO A 252 -6.06 24.21 -8.44
C PRO A 252 -4.57 24.61 -8.29
N GLY A 253 -3.70 24.23 -9.22
CA GLY A 253 -2.25 24.52 -9.11
C GLY A 253 -1.43 23.39 -8.47
N LYS A 254 -2.03 22.56 -7.60
CA LYS A 254 -1.39 21.38 -7.02
C LYS A 254 -1.76 20.10 -7.75
N SER A 255 -1.92 20.19 -9.07
CA SER A 255 -2.06 19.02 -9.93
C SER A 255 -0.96 18.02 -9.56
N TRP A 256 -1.33 16.78 -9.27
CA TRP A 256 -0.38 15.69 -9.04
C TRP A 256 0.76 15.71 -10.09
N ARG A 257 0.44 16.05 -11.35
CA ARG A 257 1.40 16.10 -12.47
C ARG A 257 2.53 17.11 -12.25
N HIS A 258 2.34 18.18 -11.46
CA HIS A 258 3.33 19.20 -11.12
C HIS A 258 4.61 18.59 -10.56
N LYS A 259 4.47 17.52 -9.80
CA LYS A 259 5.55 17.01 -8.99
C LYS A 259 6.58 16.23 -9.84
N GLN A 260 6.27 15.71 -11.03
CA GLN A 260 7.25 14.91 -11.80
C GLN A 260 8.46 15.68 -12.35
N ASN A 261 8.41 17.02 -12.49
CA ASN A 261 9.44 17.78 -13.21
C ASN A 261 10.32 18.72 -12.36
N THR A 262 10.04 18.91 -11.07
CA THR A 262 10.87 19.75 -10.19
C THR A 262 11.56 18.91 -9.11
N HIS A 263 12.84 18.59 -9.34
CA HIS A 263 13.79 18.37 -8.25
C HIS A 263 14.12 19.73 -7.64
N THR A 264 13.20 20.26 -6.85
CA THR A 264 13.49 21.37 -5.94
C THR A 264 13.14 20.90 -4.54
N GLU A 265 14.21 20.62 -3.80
CA GLU A 265 14.26 20.56 -2.35
C GLU A 265 13.50 21.78 -1.81
N ASN A 266 12.41 21.54 -1.07
CA ASN A 266 11.71 22.45 -0.13
C ASN A 266 10.19 22.21 -0.10
N ASP A 267 9.76 20.95 0.04
CA ASP A 267 8.50 20.67 0.73
C ASP A 267 8.85 19.94 2.02
N VAL A 268 9.05 20.72 3.08
CA VAL A 268 8.97 20.21 4.46
C VAL A 268 7.50 19.85 4.66
N VAL A 269 7.11 18.67 4.19
CA VAL A 269 5.91 18.01 4.68
C VAL A 269 6.17 17.76 6.15
N GLY A 270 5.48 18.51 7.00
CA GLY A 270 5.51 18.37 8.44
C GLY A 270 5.43 16.90 8.80
N ASP A 271 6.50 16.43 9.41
CA ASP A 271 6.55 15.18 10.14
C ASP A 271 5.47 15.26 11.22
N GLN A 272 4.25 14.87 10.87
CA GLN A 272 3.32 14.36 11.86
C GLN A 272 3.83 12.98 12.20
N SER A 273 4.85 12.98 13.06
CA SER A 273 5.09 11.93 14.03
C SER A 273 3.75 11.67 14.72
N SER A 274 2.98 10.72 14.20
CA SER A 274 2.02 10.03 15.04
C SER A 274 2.89 9.24 16.01
N GLU A 275 3.13 9.84 17.17
CA GLU A 275 3.39 9.14 18.42
C GLU A 275 2.21 8.18 18.63
N ASN A 276 2.25 7.05 17.93
CA ASN A 276 1.56 5.86 18.37
C ASN A 276 2.61 5.10 19.15
N GLU A 277 2.64 5.36 20.44
CA GLU A 277 3.08 4.42 21.46
C GLU A 277 2.21 3.17 21.35
N ASP A 278 2.48 2.34 20.34
CA ASP A 278 1.94 0.98 20.21
C ASP A 278 3.13 0.08 19.83
N GLU A 279 4.07 -0.04 20.77
CA GLU A 279 5.18 -1.00 20.70
C GLU A 279 4.68 -2.47 20.86
N ASP A 280 3.37 -2.68 20.98
CA ASP A 280 2.76 -3.99 21.27
C ASP A 280 1.91 -4.63 20.15
N THR A 281 1.83 -4.08 18.94
CA THR A 281 1.04 -4.69 17.82
C THR A 281 1.87 -5.50 16.82
N TRP A 282 3.00 -6.07 17.25
CA TRP A 282 3.82 -7.00 16.44
C TRP A 282 4.00 -8.39 17.06
N SER A 283 3.23 -8.69 18.09
CA SER A 283 3.13 -10.01 18.71
C SER A 283 2.26 -11.00 17.93
N ASP A 284 1.50 -10.55 16.90
CA ASP A 284 0.51 -11.37 16.17
C ASP A 284 0.99 -11.88 14.79
N TRP A 285 2.31 -11.93 14.58
CA TRP A 285 2.92 -12.77 13.55
C TRP A 285 3.44 -14.09 14.14
N ASN A 286 2.85 -14.50 15.27
CA ASN A 286 2.97 -15.87 15.70
C ASN A 286 2.12 -16.71 14.74
N ASP A 287 2.83 -17.49 13.94
CA ASP A 287 2.34 -18.65 13.21
C ASP A 287 1.06 -19.20 13.87
N GLU A 288 -0.11 -18.93 13.26
CA GLU A 288 -1.39 -19.55 13.65
C GLU A 288 -1.23 -21.07 13.39
N GLY A 289 -0.57 -21.77 14.31
CA GLY A 289 -0.21 -23.17 14.17
C GLY A 289 0.81 -23.75 15.19
N ILE A 290 1.76 -22.99 15.74
CA ILE A 290 2.81 -23.59 16.60
C ILE A 290 2.46 -23.48 18.08
N GLY A 291 1.87 -24.54 18.65
CA GLY A 291 1.70 -24.67 20.10
C GLY A 291 3.04 -24.62 20.84
N ILE A 292 3.08 -23.96 22.00
CA ILE A 292 4.22 -23.95 22.91
C ILE A 292 4.32 -25.36 23.50
N SER A 293 5.45 -26.04 23.33
CA SER A 293 5.65 -27.38 23.87
C SER A 293 6.37 -27.36 25.23
N CYS A 294 6.02 -28.31 26.10
CA CYS A 294 6.71 -28.57 27.35
C CYS A 294 8.18 -28.93 27.09
N LEU A 295 9.10 -28.53 27.97
CA LEU A 295 10.54 -28.82 27.81
C LEU A 295 10.87 -30.31 27.90
N PHE A 296 10.07 -31.09 28.65
CA PHE A 296 10.37 -32.48 28.96
C PHE A 296 9.55 -33.48 28.13
N CYS A 297 8.28 -33.19 27.83
CA CYS A 297 7.38 -34.13 27.17
C CYS A 297 6.74 -33.56 25.89
N THR A 298 5.85 -34.34 25.27
CA THR A 298 5.17 -33.99 24.02
C THR A 298 3.93 -33.10 24.23
N TYR A 299 3.61 -32.67 25.46
CA TYR A 299 2.49 -31.77 25.73
C TYR A 299 2.73 -30.41 25.09
N SER A 300 1.72 -29.85 24.44
CA SER A 300 1.76 -28.51 23.85
C SER A 300 0.45 -27.76 24.07
N ASP A 301 0.54 -26.45 24.28
CA ASP A 301 -0.59 -25.56 24.55
C ASP A 301 -0.34 -24.20 23.88
N LYS A 302 -1.42 -23.44 23.66
CA LYS A 302 -1.34 -22.09 23.10
C LYS A 302 -0.94 -21.05 24.16
N HIS A 303 -1.19 -21.33 25.44
CA HIS A 303 -0.95 -20.40 26.54
C HIS A 303 0.27 -20.81 27.36
N PHE A 304 1.27 -19.92 27.45
CA PHE A 304 2.52 -20.18 28.19
C PHE A 304 2.30 -20.55 29.66
N HIS A 305 1.34 -19.89 30.34
CA HIS A 305 0.99 -20.20 31.72
C HIS A 305 0.56 -21.67 31.90
N ARG A 306 -0.18 -22.24 30.94
CA ARG A 306 -0.61 -23.64 31.00
C ARG A 306 0.55 -24.61 30.87
N ILE A 307 1.57 -24.27 30.09
CA ILE A 307 2.82 -25.04 30.02
C ILE A 307 3.57 -25.00 31.35
N LEU A 308 3.67 -23.84 31.99
CA LEU A 308 4.28 -23.72 33.31
C LEU A 308 3.52 -24.53 34.37
N THR A 309 2.19 -24.46 34.39
CA THR A 309 1.35 -25.28 35.28
C THR A 309 1.53 -26.77 35.01
N HIS A 310 1.58 -27.17 33.74
CA HIS A 310 1.82 -28.56 33.35
C HIS A 310 3.20 -29.06 33.81
N MET A 311 4.26 -28.28 33.63
CA MET A 311 5.61 -28.62 34.10
C MET A 311 5.66 -28.79 35.63
N LYS A 312 4.91 -27.97 36.36
CA LYS A 312 4.80 -28.08 37.81
C LYS A 312 4.00 -29.31 38.26
N ALA A 313 2.90 -29.64 37.57
CA ALA A 313 2.03 -30.74 37.94
C ALA A 313 2.59 -32.12 37.54
N GLU A 314 3.10 -32.25 36.31
CA GLU A 314 3.52 -33.55 35.74
C GLU A 314 5.01 -33.83 35.88
N HIS A 315 5.84 -32.79 36.02
CA HIS A 315 7.30 -32.91 36.08
C HIS A 315 7.90 -32.38 37.39
N ASP A 316 7.08 -31.96 38.37
CA ASP A 316 7.54 -31.34 39.63
C ASP A 316 8.59 -30.23 39.40
N PHE A 317 8.51 -29.55 38.26
CA PHE A 317 9.50 -28.57 37.82
C PHE A 317 8.87 -27.19 37.68
N ASP A 318 9.28 -26.27 38.55
CA ASP A 318 8.87 -24.88 38.50
C ASP A 318 9.95 -24.04 37.81
N PHE A 319 9.75 -23.77 36.51
CA PHE A 319 10.68 -22.96 35.72
C PHE A 319 10.84 -21.54 36.26
N LYS A 320 9.79 -20.94 36.84
CA LYS A 320 9.86 -19.58 37.40
C LYS A 320 10.80 -19.54 38.60
N ILE A 321 10.72 -20.52 39.48
CA ILE A 321 11.61 -20.62 40.65
C ILE A 321 13.03 -20.98 40.20
N ALA A 322 13.18 -21.95 39.31
CA ALA A 322 14.47 -22.43 38.86
C ALA A 322 15.27 -21.40 38.04
N SER A 323 14.59 -20.41 37.46
CA SER A 323 15.21 -19.36 36.63
C SER A 323 15.18 -17.95 37.23
N LYS A 324 14.79 -17.81 38.51
CA LYS A 324 14.59 -16.52 39.18
C LYS A 324 15.84 -15.63 39.16
N ASP A 325 17.01 -16.23 39.40
CA ASP A 325 18.30 -15.51 39.50
C ASP A 325 19.08 -15.51 38.17
N LEU A 326 18.46 -15.96 37.07
CA LEU A 326 19.11 -16.07 35.76
C LEU A 326 18.75 -14.88 34.85
N THR A 327 19.75 -14.35 34.15
CA THR A 327 19.54 -13.38 33.06
C THR A 327 18.77 -14.00 31.90
N PHE A 328 18.13 -13.18 31.06
CA PHE A 328 17.42 -13.65 29.86
C PHE A 328 18.26 -14.64 29.02
N TYR A 329 19.50 -14.27 28.70
CA TYR A 329 20.40 -15.14 27.93
C TYR A 329 20.74 -16.45 28.63
N GLN A 330 20.84 -16.45 29.96
CA GLN A 330 21.03 -17.69 30.73
C GLN A 330 19.77 -18.57 30.70
N LYS A 331 18.57 -17.98 30.75
CA LYS A 331 17.30 -18.71 30.57
C LYS A 331 17.23 -19.38 29.20
N VAL A 332 17.64 -18.68 28.15
CA VAL A 332 17.74 -19.23 26.78
C VAL A 332 18.67 -20.44 26.74
N LYS A 333 19.86 -20.35 27.35
CA LYS A 333 20.82 -21.46 27.43
C LYS A 333 20.26 -22.66 28.18
N VAL A 334 19.56 -22.44 29.29
CA VAL A 334 18.89 -23.52 30.06
C VAL A 334 17.88 -24.25 29.20
N VAL A 335 16.99 -23.53 28.50
CA VAL A 335 15.98 -24.13 27.62
C VAL A 335 16.64 -24.95 26.52
N ASN A 336 17.64 -24.39 25.84
CA ASN A 336 18.38 -25.09 24.77
C ASN A 336 19.12 -26.33 25.29
N TYR A 337 19.72 -26.24 26.49
CA TYR A 337 20.35 -27.38 27.15
C TYR A 337 19.34 -28.50 27.42
N VAL A 338 18.22 -28.20 28.09
CA VAL A 338 17.19 -29.20 28.42
C VAL A 338 16.68 -29.87 27.14
N ARG A 339 16.37 -29.09 26.10
CA ARG A 339 15.95 -29.62 24.79
C ARG A 339 16.98 -30.55 24.16
N ARG A 340 18.25 -30.17 24.19
CA ARG A 340 19.35 -31.00 23.66
C ARG A 340 19.46 -32.32 24.42
N GLN A 341 19.35 -32.30 25.75
CA GLN A 341 19.44 -33.52 26.57
C GLN A 341 18.27 -34.47 26.31
N ILE A 342 17.05 -33.96 26.22
CA ILE A 342 15.87 -34.75 25.86
C ILE A 342 16.01 -35.34 24.45
N HIS A 343 16.50 -34.56 23.47
CA HIS A 343 16.75 -35.04 22.11
C HIS A 343 17.83 -36.14 22.06
N LEU A 344 18.90 -36.01 22.84
CA LEU A 344 19.98 -37.00 22.94
C LEU A 344 19.65 -38.21 23.80
N LYS A 345 18.42 -38.28 24.34
CA LYS A 345 17.99 -39.30 25.31
C LYS A 345 18.94 -39.40 26.51
N GLN A 346 19.34 -38.24 27.02
CA GLN A 346 20.19 -38.08 28.19
C GLN A 346 19.43 -37.41 29.32
N CYS A 347 19.64 -37.87 30.55
CA CYS A 347 19.07 -37.23 31.72
C CYS A 347 19.62 -35.80 31.88
N VAL A 348 18.73 -34.83 32.08
CA VAL A 348 19.07 -33.40 32.21
C VAL A 348 20.01 -33.13 33.38
N PHE A 349 19.93 -33.92 34.46
CA PHE A 349 20.68 -33.71 35.69
C PHE A 349 21.94 -34.57 35.81
N CYS A 350 21.84 -35.88 35.56
CA CYS A 350 22.95 -36.82 35.76
C CYS A 350 23.68 -37.23 34.46
N GLU A 351 23.23 -36.73 33.30
CA GLU A 351 23.81 -36.97 31.96
C GLU A 351 23.81 -38.44 31.49
N MET A 352 23.19 -39.34 32.26
CA MET A 352 23.09 -40.76 31.93
C MET A 352 22.22 -40.97 30.69
N LYS A 353 22.73 -41.76 29.74
CA LYS A 353 21.99 -42.21 28.55
C LYS A 353 21.07 -43.36 28.95
N VAL A 354 19.77 -43.16 28.82
CA VAL A 354 18.75 -44.16 29.12
C VAL A 354 17.68 -44.10 28.04
N ASP A 355 17.11 -45.25 27.65
CA ASP A 355 16.12 -45.30 26.57
C ASP A 355 14.81 -44.60 26.95
N THR A 356 14.44 -44.64 28.24
CA THR A 356 13.25 -43.98 28.81
C THR A 356 13.64 -42.88 29.80
N VAL A 357 14.23 -41.79 29.29
CA VAL A 357 14.69 -40.64 30.10
C VAL A 357 13.62 -40.07 31.03
N LEU A 358 12.36 -40.02 30.59
CA LEU A 358 11.27 -39.46 31.39
C LEU A 358 10.91 -40.32 32.61
N GLU A 359 10.99 -41.64 32.49
CA GLU A 359 10.75 -42.57 33.61
C GLU A 359 11.89 -42.47 34.62
N HIS A 360 13.13 -42.50 34.14
CA HIS A 360 14.32 -42.28 34.98
C HIS A 360 14.25 -40.93 35.73
N MET A 361 13.86 -39.85 35.05
CA MET A 361 13.76 -38.54 35.68
C MET A 361 12.65 -38.48 36.75
N LYS A 362 11.58 -39.26 36.59
CA LYS A 362 10.48 -39.36 37.54
C LYS A 362 10.83 -40.22 38.76
N GLU A 363 11.52 -41.33 38.56
CA GLU A 363 11.93 -42.24 39.64
C GLU A 363 13.03 -41.65 40.51
N GLU A 364 14.03 -41.00 39.91
CA GLU A 364 15.20 -40.44 40.61
C GLU A 364 15.05 -38.95 40.96
N ASN A 365 13.88 -38.35 40.68
CA ASN A 365 13.58 -36.93 40.90
C ASN A 365 14.62 -35.96 40.27
N HIS A 366 14.95 -36.22 38.99
CA HIS A 366 15.94 -35.48 38.20
C HIS A 366 15.37 -34.38 37.31
N PHE A 367 14.11 -33.97 37.52
CA PHE A 367 13.53 -32.78 36.89
C PHE A 367 14.07 -31.49 37.53
N LYS A 368 15.38 -31.23 37.39
CA LYS A 368 16.06 -30.06 37.98
C LYS A 368 17.15 -29.55 37.02
N ILE A 369 17.47 -28.26 37.14
CA ILE A 369 18.57 -27.65 36.38
C ILE A 369 19.91 -28.05 37.03
N PRO A 370 20.90 -28.59 36.29
CA PRO A 370 22.21 -28.90 36.83
C PRO A 370 23.04 -27.63 37.09
N SER A 371 24.24 -27.80 37.66
CA SER A 371 25.12 -26.65 37.97
C SER A 371 25.41 -25.78 36.74
N GLN A 372 25.56 -24.46 36.95
CA GLN A 372 25.75 -23.48 35.88
C GLN A 372 26.86 -23.84 34.88
N LYS A 373 27.92 -24.50 35.34
CA LYS A 373 29.05 -24.91 34.49
C LYS A 373 28.65 -25.89 33.37
N VAL A 374 27.57 -26.64 33.55
CA VAL A 374 27.13 -27.68 32.60
C VAL A 374 26.38 -27.06 31.41
N TRP A 375 25.48 -26.11 31.67
CA TRP A 375 24.61 -25.52 30.66
C TRP A 375 25.03 -24.12 30.20
N ASP A 376 25.87 -23.39 30.94
CA ASP A 376 26.33 -22.04 30.58
C ASP A 376 27.49 -22.07 29.58
N GLN A 377 27.39 -22.93 28.56
CA GLN A 377 28.37 -23.06 27.49
C GLN A 377 27.96 -22.22 26.26
N PRO A 378 28.92 -21.71 25.47
CA PRO A 378 28.63 -20.91 24.28
C PRO A 378 27.75 -21.63 23.25
N GLU A 379 27.86 -22.96 23.18
CA GLU A 379 27.08 -23.81 22.27
C GLU A 379 25.56 -23.68 22.47
N TYR A 380 25.10 -23.36 23.69
CA TYR A 380 23.68 -23.26 24.01
C TYR A 380 23.10 -21.87 23.75
N TYR A 381 23.88 -20.94 23.18
CA TYR A 381 23.32 -19.67 22.68
C TYR A 381 22.41 -19.87 21.47
N PHE A 382 22.66 -20.90 20.68
CA PHE A 382 21.93 -21.14 19.44
C PHE A 382 20.89 -22.24 19.66
N PRO A 383 19.59 -21.96 19.44
CA PRO A 383 18.55 -22.98 19.50
C PRO A 383 18.81 -24.13 18.52
N MET A 384 18.50 -25.35 18.95
CA MET A 384 18.60 -26.54 18.07
C MET A 384 17.52 -26.50 16.96
N ASN A 385 16.39 -25.85 17.25
CA ASN A 385 15.31 -25.58 16.32
C ASN A 385 15.10 -24.06 16.20
N GLU A 386 15.08 -23.53 14.99
CA GLU A 386 14.95 -22.07 14.73
C GLU A 386 13.59 -21.49 15.20
N ASN A 387 12.57 -22.33 15.40
CA ASN A 387 11.20 -21.95 15.76
C ASN A 387 10.81 -22.40 17.18
N GLU A 388 11.69 -22.20 18.17
CA GLU A 388 11.42 -22.64 19.55
C GLU A 388 10.40 -21.72 20.25
N SER A 389 9.11 -22.06 20.12
CA SER A 389 7.95 -21.33 20.68
C SER A 389 8.09 -20.98 22.17
N PHE A 390 8.77 -21.84 22.96
CA PHE A 390 9.01 -21.59 24.38
C PHE A 390 9.93 -20.38 24.64
N LEU A 391 10.94 -20.14 23.80
CA LEU A 391 11.91 -19.05 23.99
C LEU A 391 11.27 -17.66 23.82
N TYR A 392 10.31 -17.53 22.90
CA TYR A 392 9.61 -16.26 22.64
C TYR A 392 8.75 -15.80 23.83
N ASN A 393 8.37 -16.72 24.73
CA ASN A 393 7.53 -16.42 25.89
C ASN A 393 8.33 -16.18 27.19
N LEU A 394 9.67 -16.14 27.11
CA LEU A 394 10.52 -15.89 28.27
C LEU A 394 10.41 -14.44 28.78
N ASP A 395 10.20 -13.47 27.87
CA ASP A 395 10.16 -12.03 28.19
C ASP A 395 8.87 -11.57 28.88
N THR A 396 7.74 -12.25 28.64
CA THR A 396 6.45 -11.94 29.28
C THR A 396 6.44 -12.25 30.79
N SER A 397 7.51 -12.86 31.31
CA SER A 397 7.66 -13.17 32.74
C SER A 397 8.47 -12.13 33.52
N SER A 398 9.06 -11.13 32.85
CA SER A 398 9.90 -10.09 33.47
C SER A 398 9.20 -8.76 33.72
N THR A 399 7.99 -8.56 33.20
CA THR A 399 7.14 -7.44 33.59
C THR A 399 6.46 -7.79 34.90
N SER A 400 7.01 -7.23 35.98
CA SER A 400 6.46 -7.27 37.33
C SER A 400 4.98 -6.94 37.36
N ASP A 401 4.23 -7.85 37.99
CA ASP A 401 2.96 -7.66 38.68
C ASP A 401 2.66 -6.21 39.06
N GLU A 402 1.74 -5.56 38.34
CA GLU A 402 0.81 -4.53 38.85
C GLU A 402 -0.26 -4.29 37.78
N GLU A 403 -1.16 -5.26 37.59
CA GLU A 403 -2.53 -4.95 37.15
C GLU A 403 -3.46 -6.00 37.74
N SER A 404 -3.99 -5.62 38.91
CA SER A 404 -5.00 -6.35 39.65
C SER A 404 -6.29 -6.46 38.84
N ASP A 405 -6.84 -7.67 38.85
CA ASP A 405 -8.21 -8.03 38.51
C ASP A 405 -9.24 -6.91 38.83
N ILE A 406 -9.81 -6.30 37.79
CA ILE A 406 -11.17 -5.74 37.83
C ILE A 406 -11.86 -6.07 36.50
N GLU A 407 -12.29 -7.32 36.36
CA GLU A 407 -13.43 -7.65 35.50
C GLU A 407 -14.74 -7.43 36.27
N ASN A 408 -15.67 -6.73 35.60
CA ASN A 408 -17.11 -6.92 35.68
C ASN A 408 -17.83 -6.66 37.01
N ALA A 409 -18.26 -5.40 37.23
CA ALA A 409 -19.48 -5.12 38.01
C ALA A 409 -20.04 -3.70 37.78
N THR A 410 -20.46 -3.33 36.56
CA THR A 410 -21.47 -2.26 36.37
C THR A 410 -22.32 -2.53 35.14
N GLU A 411 -23.10 -3.61 35.18
CA GLU A 411 -24.26 -3.80 34.33
C GLU A 411 -25.45 -4.11 35.24
N THR A 412 -25.91 -3.10 35.97
CA THR A 412 -27.24 -2.97 36.58
C THR A 412 -27.27 -1.66 37.37
N MET A 413 -28.15 -0.74 36.94
CA MET A 413 -28.70 0.45 37.64
C MET A 413 -28.65 1.72 36.78
N TYR A 414 -29.46 1.77 35.72
CA TYR A 414 -30.10 3.01 35.24
C TYR A 414 -31.43 2.72 34.51
N GLU A 415 -32.24 1.81 35.06
CA GLU A 415 -33.70 1.79 34.83
C GLU A 415 -34.42 1.94 36.17
N THR A 416 -34.36 3.15 36.73
CA THR A 416 -35.43 3.71 37.57
C THR A 416 -35.20 5.21 37.72
N LEU A 417 -36.23 6.00 37.39
CA LEU A 417 -36.32 7.48 37.44
C LEU A 417 -35.97 8.24 36.15
N LYS A 418 -36.73 7.99 35.07
CA LYS A 418 -37.77 8.93 34.60
C LYS A 418 -38.60 8.35 33.46
#